data_AF-A0A519L897-F1
#
_entry.id   AF-A0A519L897-F1
#
_cell.length_a   1.000
_cell.length_b   1.000
_cell.length_c   1.000
_cell.angle_alpha   90.00
_cell.angle_beta   90.00
_cell.angle_gamma   90.00
#
_symmetry.space_group_name_H-M   'P 1'
#
loop_
_entity.id
_entity.type
_entity.pdbx_description
1 polymer ?
#
loop_
_entity_poly.entity_id
_entity_poly.type
_entity_poly.pdbx_seq_one_letter_code
_entity_poly.pdbx_strand_id
1 'polypeptide(L)'
;MWKNFKLNKFLLLIPLTSLMFCFNSPKNDDEKMQTIMVSVKNTLSYLHYSPKPINDAYSKDVYKHYFEMIDPGKRYFVQSDMAEFAKHETKLDDYLNLGDLSFYKLTVDRLYQRVDEIDKITQDIFSKPINLEEDETLTLEAKLKNVPKDKQEQYNEWKKFIKYNILQEIESMNSKEEAQKEKKDSVQKFKLKDTIKLEMLSPQQKMTKATDEVKDLVKETFTRFKKRKKMDWFTVYMNAYTEVFDPHTNYYSPKDKEDFDTQFKGKVIGIGAIIQEKKGNLFLGALTIGAPAWKSKKLSEGDKILKVRSKPNEDAVNV
;
A
#
# COMPACT_ATOMS: atom_id res chain seq x y z
N MET A 1 25.68 66.24 16.44
CA MET A 1 24.26 66.57 16.26
C MET A 1 23.54 65.35 15.67
N TRP A 2 23.10 64.44 16.53
CA TRP A 2 22.22 63.34 16.14
C TRP A 2 20.85 63.66 16.71
N LYS A 3 20.06 64.43 15.97
CA LYS A 3 18.68 64.72 16.32
C LYS A 3 17.84 64.56 15.07
N ASN A 4 16.75 63.79 15.23
CA ASN A 4 15.63 63.58 14.33
C ASN A 4 15.63 62.29 13.50
N PHE A 5 16.17 61.19 14.03
CA PHE A 5 15.77 59.85 13.58
C PHE A 5 14.43 59.47 14.25
N LYS A 6 13.34 59.46 13.47
CA LYS A 6 11.98 59.15 13.95
C LYS A 6 11.86 57.67 14.34
N LEU A 7 11.96 57.39 15.65
CA LEU A 7 11.84 56.06 16.27
C LEU A 7 10.55 55.30 15.89
N ASN A 8 9.46 56.01 15.55
CA ASN A 8 8.17 55.42 15.17
C ASN A 8 8.18 54.60 13.87
N LYS A 9 9.14 54.79 12.95
CA LYS A 9 9.21 53.98 11.72
C LYS A 9 9.87 52.61 11.94
N PHE A 10 10.68 52.45 12.98
CA PHE A 10 11.31 51.17 13.32
C PHE A 10 10.37 50.26 14.12
N LEU A 11 9.49 50.84 14.96
CA LEU A 11 8.48 50.10 15.73
C LEU A 11 7.46 49.35 14.85
N LEU A 12 7.20 49.82 13.62
CA LEU A 12 6.35 49.13 12.63
C LEU A 12 7.05 47.97 11.89
N LEU A 13 8.39 47.92 11.92
CA LEU A 13 9.18 46.86 11.28
C LEU A 13 9.43 45.65 12.20
N ILE A 14 9.38 45.85 13.52
CA ILE A 14 9.57 44.78 14.52
C ILE A 14 8.50 43.67 14.43
N PRO A 15 7.20 43.94 14.25
CA PRO A 15 6.23 42.85 14.05
C PRO A 15 6.41 42.16 12.69
N LEU A 16 6.86 42.88 11.65
CA LEU A 16 7.04 42.32 10.30
C LEU A 16 8.25 41.37 10.20
N THR A 17 9.33 41.64 10.95
CA THR A 17 10.47 40.73 11.05
C THR A 17 10.20 39.57 12.01
N SER A 18 9.37 39.76 13.04
CA SER A 18 8.88 38.68 13.92
C SER A 18 8.01 37.65 13.19
N LEU A 19 7.18 38.09 12.23
CA LEU A 19 6.35 37.20 11.40
C LEU A 19 7.17 36.32 10.43
N MET A 20 8.38 36.72 10.07
CA MET A 20 9.28 35.88 9.27
C MET A 20 9.91 34.70 10.05
N PHE A 21 9.87 34.72 11.39
CA PHE A 21 10.43 33.66 12.22
C PHE A 21 9.43 32.59 12.67
N CYS A 22 8.17 32.65 12.22
CA CYS A 22 7.14 31.67 12.60
C CYS A 22 6.94 30.51 11.60
N PHE A 23 7.68 30.47 10.49
CA PHE A 23 7.68 29.31 9.59
C PHE A 23 8.82 28.35 9.94
N ASN A 24 8.70 27.67 11.08
CA ASN A 24 9.55 26.50 11.33
C ASN A 24 9.07 25.37 10.40
N SER A 25 9.85 25.08 9.35
CA SER A 25 9.64 23.86 8.58
C SER A 25 9.69 22.64 9.52
N PRO A 26 8.78 21.67 9.36
CA PRO A 26 8.79 20.45 10.16
C PRO A 26 10.16 19.78 10.12
N LYS A 27 10.72 19.48 11.29
CA LYS A 27 12.08 18.95 11.45
C LYS A 27 12.14 17.44 11.29
N ASN A 28 11.03 16.75 11.56
CA ASN A 28 10.90 15.30 11.45
C ASN A 28 9.56 14.91 10.81
N ASP A 29 9.38 13.62 10.55
CA ASP A 29 8.17 13.12 9.90
C ASP A 29 6.92 13.23 10.77
N ASP A 30 7.04 13.16 12.09
CA ASP A 30 5.91 13.36 13.00
C ASP A 30 5.38 14.80 12.87
N GLU A 31 6.23 15.82 13.02
CA GLU A 31 5.84 17.23 12.87
C GLU A 31 5.19 17.51 11.51
N LYS A 32 5.66 16.84 10.44
CA LYS A 32 5.02 16.93 9.11
C LYS A 32 3.61 16.38 9.16
N MET A 33 3.42 15.17 9.69
CA MET A 33 2.11 14.53 9.81
C MET A 33 1.14 15.38 10.63
N GLN A 34 1.58 15.91 11.78
CA GLN A 34 0.75 16.80 12.62
C GLN A 34 0.31 18.05 11.86
N THR A 35 1.25 18.70 11.15
CA THR A 35 0.96 19.88 10.34
C THR A 35 -0.02 19.55 9.21
N ILE A 36 0.15 18.40 8.55
CA ILE A 36 -0.75 17.93 7.50
C ILE A 36 -2.16 17.69 8.06
N MET A 37 -2.29 17.03 9.21
CA MET A 37 -3.59 16.78 9.85
C MET A 37 -4.38 18.08 10.05
N VAL A 38 -3.76 19.07 10.70
CA VAL A 38 -4.39 20.36 10.98
C VAL A 38 -4.69 21.14 9.70
N SER A 39 -3.78 21.08 8.72
CA SER A 39 -3.97 21.73 7.41
C SER A 39 -5.16 21.13 6.67
N VAL A 40 -5.22 19.80 6.55
CA VAL A 40 -6.32 19.07 5.90
C VAL A 40 -7.64 19.36 6.61
N LYS A 41 -7.66 19.30 7.95
CA LYS A 41 -8.83 19.68 8.76
C LYS A 41 -9.34 21.07 8.41
N ASN A 42 -8.45 22.06 8.34
CA ASN A 42 -8.83 23.43 8.01
C ASN A 42 -9.33 23.56 6.56
N THR A 43 -8.69 22.87 5.61
CA THR A 43 -9.19 22.80 4.22
C THR A 43 -10.59 22.19 4.15
N LEU A 44 -10.83 21.08 4.84
CA LEU A 44 -12.14 20.43 4.90
C LEU A 44 -13.20 21.31 5.58
N SER A 45 -12.82 22.07 6.61
CA SER A 45 -13.77 22.91 7.35
C SER A 45 -14.13 24.20 6.61
N TYR A 46 -13.17 24.82 5.92
CA TYR A 46 -13.33 26.16 5.37
C TYR A 46 -13.42 26.22 3.85
N LEU A 47 -12.87 25.23 3.13
CA LEU A 47 -12.79 25.23 1.67
C LEU A 47 -13.60 24.13 1.00
N HIS A 48 -14.13 23.18 1.78
CA HIS A 48 -14.99 22.13 1.24
C HIS A 48 -16.34 22.71 0.81
N TYR A 49 -16.88 22.23 -0.31
CA TYR A 49 -18.16 22.69 -0.84
C TYR A 49 -19.33 22.44 0.14
N SER A 50 -19.30 21.31 0.83
CA SER A 50 -20.28 20.92 1.84
C SER A 50 -19.55 20.50 3.13
N PRO A 51 -19.13 21.44 3.98
CA PRO A 51 -18.36 21.13 5.18
C PRO A 51 -19.24 20.38 6.18
N LYS A 52 -18.74 19.25 6.71
CA LYS A 52 -19.38 18.49 7.78
C LYS A 52 -18.82 18.92 9.14
N PRO A 53 -19.63 18.84 10.22
CA PRO A 53 -19.11 19.03 11.56
C PRO A 53 -18.12 17.92 11.91
N ILE A 54 -16.94 18.29 12.36
CA ILE A 54 -15.90 17.37 12.85
C ILE A 54 -16.15 17.19 14.36
N ASN A 55 -16.86 16.11 14.71
CA ASN A 55 -17.32 15.77 16.06
C ASN A 55 -17.29 14.24 16.30
N ASP A 56 -17.73 13.77 17.47
CA ASP A 56 -17.80 12.35 17.83
C ASP A 56 -18.54 11.47 16.82
N ALA A 57 -19.58 11.97 16.15
CA ALA A 57 -20.32 11.19 15.15
C ALA A 57 -19.46 10.97 13.90
N TYR A 58 -18.80 12.04 13.43
CA TYR A 58 -17.81 11.95 12.37
C TYR A 58 -16.65 11.03 12.75
N SER A 59 -16.17 11.08 13.99
CA SER A 59 -15.12 10.19 14.50
C SER A 59 -15.47 8.70 14.36
N LYS A 60 -16.72 8.32 14.64
CA LYS A 60 -17.18 6.93 14.47
C LYS A 60 -17.14 6.47 13.00
N ASP A 61 -17.58 7.34 12.09
CA ASP A 61 -17.56 7.05 10.66
C ASP A 61 -16.12 6.90 10.16
N VAL A 62 -15.22 7.80 10.57
CA VAL A 62 -13.78 7.71 10.25
C VAL A 62 -13.15 6.47 10.86
N TYR A 63 -13.47 6.14 12.12
CA TYR A 63 -12.96 4.95 12.79
C TYR A 63 -13.31 3.69 11.99
N LYS A 64 -14.58 3.55 11.61
CA LYS A 64 -15.05 2.42 10.80
C LYS A 64 -14.33 2.38 9.44
N HIS A 65 -14.31 3.50 8.72
CA HIS A 65 -13.70 3.60 7.39
C HIS A 65 -12.19 3.30 7.43
N TYR A 66 -11.49 3.81 8.44
CA TYR A 66 -10.08 3.54 8.65
C TYR A 66 -9.77 2.05 8.75
N PHE A 67 -10.57 1.28 9.50
CA PHE A 67 -10.38 -0.17 9.62
C PHE A 67 -10.73 -0.91 8.33
N GLU A 68 -11.71 -0.42 7.56
CA GLU A 68 -12.01 -0.93 6.22
C GLU A 68 -10.84 -0.69 5.24
N MET A 69 -10.07 0.39 5.41
CA MET A 69 -8.91 0.68 4.56
C MET A 69 -7.62 -0.04 4.99
N ILE A 70 -7.32 -0.09 6.30
CA ILE A 70 -6.04 -0.62 6.80
C ILE A 70 -5.99 -2.14 6.88
N ASP A 71 -7.12 -2.79 7.22
CA ASP A 71 -7.26 -4.26 7.25
C ASP A 71 -8.63 -4.68 6.69
N PRO A 72 -8.89 -4.49 5.38
CA PRO A 72 -10.16 -4.86 4.75
C PRO A 72 -10.48 -6.34 4.92
N GLY A 73 -9.45 -7.20 4.99
CA GLY A 73 -9.62 -8.64 5.13
C GLY A 73 -9.87 -9.11 6.56
N LYS A 74 -9.79 -8.22 7.56
CA LYS A 74 -9.80 -8.54 9.00
C LYS A 74 -8.85 -9.69 9.35
N ARG A 75 -7.65 -9.68 8.74
CA ARG A 75 -6.68 -10.78 8.83
C ARG A 75 -5.54 -10.48 9.80
N TYR A 76 -5.29 -9.20 10.11
CA TYR A 76 -4.13 -8.79 10.87
C TYR A 76 -4.44 -8.59 12.34
N PHE A 77 -5.51 -7.87 12.66
CA PHE A 77 -5.88 -7.58 14.04
C PHE A 77 -6.68 -8.73 14.68
N VAL A 78 -6.62 -8.80 16.01
CA VAL A 78 -7.49 -9.68 16.82
C VAL A 78 -8.47 -8.85 17.65
N GLN A 79 -9.50 -9.48 18.21
CA GLN A 79 -10.55 -8.78 18.96
C GLN A 79 -10.02 -7.95 20.14
N SER A 80 -8.94 -8.40 20.82
CA SER A 80 -8.32 -7.61 21.89
C SER A 80 -7.71 -6.29 21.38
N ASP A 81 -7.16 -6.29 20.17
CA ASP A 81 -6.63 -5.06 19.56
C ASP A 81 -7.78 -4.10 19.25
N MET A 82 -8.85 -4.63 18.63
CA MET A 82 -10.03 -3.84 18.28
C MET A 82 -10.73 -3.26 19.52
N ALA A 83 -10.75 -4.00 20.63
CA ALA A 83 -11.30 -3.53 21.90
C ALA A 83 -10.45 -2.40 22.52
N GLU A 84 -9.13 -2.42 22.32
CA GLU A 84 -8.25 -1.32 22.71
C GLU A 84 -8.50 -0.09 21.84
N PHE A 85 -8.56 -0.28 20.53
CA PHE A 85 -8.79 0.80 19.57
C PHE A 85 -10.17 1.45 19.73
N ALA A 86 -11.21 0.68 20.09
CA ALA A 86 -12.57 1.18 20.29
C ALA A 86 -12.66 2.27 21.38
N LYS A 87 -11.70 2.35 22.30
CA LYS A 87 -11.62 3.43 23.31
C LYS A 87 -11.37 4.81 22.71
N HIS A 88 -10.94 4.84 21.45
CA HIS A 88 -10.65 6.04 20.68
C HIS A 88 -11.74 6.37 19.66
N GLU A 89 -12.75 5.52 19.49
CA GLU A 89 -13.75 5.61 18.41
C GLU A 89 -14.40 7.00 18.29
N THR A 90 -14.62 7.70 19.39
CA THR A 90 -15.25 9.03 19.41
C THR A 90 -14.25 10.19 19.52
N LYS A 91 -12.94 9.94 19.45
CA LYS A 91 -11.88 10.94 19.72
C LYS A 91 -11.05 11.31 18.48
N LEU A 92 -11.37 10.75 17.32
CA LEU A 92 -10.60 10.97 16.10
C LEU A 92 -10.68 12.43 15.62
N ASP A 93 -11.79 13.10 15.86
CA ASP A 93 -11.99 14.52 15.67
C ASP A 93 -11.07 15.36 16.56
N ASP A 94 -10.98 15.05 17.85
CA ASP A 94 -10.02 15.70 18.77
C ASP A 94 -8.58 15.54 18.27
N TYR A 95 -8.21 14.33 17.85
CA TYR A 95 -6.89 14.05 17.30
C TYR A 95 -6.63 14.81 16.01
N LEU A 96 -7.62 14.89 15.11
CA LEU A 96 -7.53 15.66 13.88
C LEU A 96 -7.39 17.16 14.16
N ASN A 97 -8.13 17.69 15.14
CA ASN A 97 -8.09 19.09 15.55
C ASN A 97 -6.73 19.50 16.12
N LEU A 98 -6.10 18.62 16.91
CA LEU A 98 -4.83 18.88 17.59
C LEU A 98 -3.60 18.41 16.81
N GLY A 99 -3.78 17.66 15.71
CA GLY A 99 -2.69 16.96 15.05
C GLY A 99 -2.05 15.90 15.95
N ASP A 100 -2.85 15.18 16.73
CA ASP A 100 -2.37 14.11 17.60
C ASP A 100 -2.19 12.81 16.82
N LEU A 101 -0.97 12.27 16.85
CA LEU A 101 -0.60 11.02 16.18
C LEU A 101 -0.75 9.80 17.08
N SER A 102 -1.24 9.93 18.31
CA SER A 102 -1.31 8.85 19.29
C SER A 102 -2.08 7.64 18.76
N PHE A 103 -3.29 7.86 18.24
CA PHE A 103 -4.10 6.77 17.67
C PHE A 103 -3.46 6.17 16.42
N TYR A 104 -2.96 7.01 15.52
CA TYR A 104 -2.26 6.56 14.31
C TYR A 104 -1.03 5.70 14.61
N LYS A 105 -0.18 6.12 15.56
CA LYS A 105 0.99 5.36 15.99
C LYS A 105 0.57 4.05 16.65
N LEU A 106 -0.43 4.08 17.54
CA LEU A 106 -0.95 2.90 18.22
C LEU A 106 -1.39 1.82 17.21
N THR A 107 -2.20 2.17 16.22
CA THR A 107 -2.75 1.21 15.26
C THR A 107 -1.72 0.73 14.27
N VAL A 108 -0.85 1.62 13.76
CA VAL A 108 0.20 1.25 12.81
C VAL A 108 1.30 0.42 13.47
N ASP A 109 1.72 0.75 14.69
CA ASP A 109 2.72 -0.04 15.41
C ASP A 109 2.17 -1.44 15.76
N ARG A 110 0.89 -1.53 16.18
CA ARG A 110 0.22 -2.83 16.37
C ARG A 110 0.14 -3.60 15.05
N LEU A 111 -0.10 -2.94 13.93
CA LEU A 111 -0.17 -3.59 12.62
C LEU A 111 1.18 -4.20 12.22
N TYR A 112 2.29 -3.46 12.37
CA TYR A 112 3.63 -4.02 12.12
C TYR A 112 3.91 -5.22 13.02
N GLN A 113 3.59 -5.11 14.31
CA GLN A 113 3.72 -6.22 15.25
C GLN A 113 2.92 -7.45 14.78
N ARG A 114 1.65 -7.27 14.39
CA ARG A 114 0.80 -8.37 13.91
C ARG A 114 1.33 -8.99 12.64
N VAL A 115 1.85 -8.17 11.72
CA VAL A 115 2.48 -8.66 10.50
C VAL A 115 3.69 -9.55 10.79
N ASP A 116 4.53 -9.16 11.75
CA ASP A 116 5.68 -9.98 12.14
C ASP A 116 5.26 -11.29 12.85
N GLU A 117 4.20 -11.25 13.65
CA GLU A 117 3.63 -12.47 14.27
C GLU A 117 3.02 -13.40 13.21
N ILE A 118 2.28 -12.84 12.26
CA ILE A 118 1.61 -13.59 11.20
C ILE A 118 2.61 -14.17 10.21
N ASP A 119 3.67 -13.44 9.86
CA ASP A 119 4.74 -13.96 9.01
C ASP A 119 5.30 -15.27 9.60
N LYS A 120 5.54 -15.31 10.92
CA LYS A 120 5.94 -16.54 11.63
C LYS A 120 4.87 -17.63 11.60
N ILE A 121 3.60 -17.26 11.78
CA ILE A 121 2.46 -18.20 11.67
C ILE A 121 2.44 -18.85 10.28
N THR A 122 2.56 -18.07 9.22
CA THR A 122 2.54 -18.62 7.85
C THR A 122 3.74 -19.53 7.60
N GLN A 123 4.93 -19.18 8.11
CA GLN A 123 6.11 -20.04 8.03
C GLN A 123 5.90 -21.38 8.76
N ASP A 124 5.27 -21.37 9.93
CA ASP A 124 4.88 -22.60 10.65
C ASP A 124 3.86 -23.42 9.85
N ILE A 125 2.83 -22.79 9.27
CA ILE A 125 1.84 -23.48 8.43
C ILE A 125 2.53 -24.19 7.26
N PHE A 126 3.41 -23.50 6.53
CA PHE A 126 4.15 -24.07 5.40
C PHE A 126 5.20 -25.12 5.80
N SER A 127 5.56 -25.22 7.09
CA SER A 127 6.46 -26.26 7.58
C SER A 127 5.78 -27.61 7.77
N LYS A 128 4.44 -27.65 7.74
CA LYS A 128 3.61 -28.83 7.94
C LYS A 128 2.93 -29.24 6.64
N PRO A 129 2.61 -30.52 6.44
CA PRO A 129 1.79 -30.95 5.31
C PRO A 129 0.42 -30.25 5.32
N ILE A 130 0.03 -29.67 4.18
CA ILE A 130 -1.26 -29.01 4.01
C ILE A 130 -2.23 -30.01 3.39
N ASN A 131 -3.28 -30.36 4.13
CA ASN A 131 -4.34 -31.25 3.63
C ASN A 131 -5.40 -30.45 2.86
N LEU A 132 -5.48 -30.68 1.55
CA LEU A 132 -6.44 -29.99 0.67
C LEU A 132 -7.83 -30.63 0.68
N GLU A 133 -7.97 -31.85 1.21
CA GLU A 133 -9.20 -32.65 1.17
C GLU A 133 -10.12 -32.43 2.39
N GLU A 134 -9.71 -31.61 3.36
CA GLU A 134 -10.56 -31.29 4.52
C GLU A 134 -11.76 -30.44 4.08
N ASP A 135 -12.96 -30.81 4.51
CA ASP A 135 -14.17 -30.02 4.30
C ASP A 135 -14.17 -28.80 5.24
N GLU A 136 -13.92 -27.63 4.68
CA GLU A 136 -13.77 -26.38 5.41
C GLU A 136 -14.44 -25.23 4.64
N THR A 137 -15.05 -24.30 5.38
CA THR A 137 -15.64 -23.08 4.82
C THR A 137 -14.75 -21.86 5.09
N LEU A 138 -14.51 -21.06 4.05
CA LEU A 138 -13.81 -19.78 4.14
C LEU A 138 -14.72 -18.64 3.65
N THR A 139 -15.00 -17.67 4.51
CA THR A 139 -15.69 -16.44 4.10
C THR A 139 -14.73 -15.54 3.34
N LEU A 140 -15.01 -15.22 2.08
CA LEU A 140 -14.17 -14.31 1.27
C LEU A 140 -14.60 -12.84 1.42
N GLU A 141 -15.90 -12.61 1.59
CA GLU A 141 -16.48 -11.26 1.67
C GLU A 141 -16.03 -10.55 2.96
N ALA A 142 -15.26 -9.47 2.79
CA ALA A 142 -14.69 -8.67 3.86
C ALA A 142 -15.74 -8.19 4.88
N LYS A 143 -16.91 -7.76 4.39
CA LYS A 143 -17.99 -7.25 5.24
C LYS A 143 -18.60 -8.31 6.14
N LEU A 144 -18.58 -9.58 5.70
CA LEU A 144 -19.13 -10.71 6.44
C LEU A 144 -18.10 -11.38 7.37
N LYS A 145 -16.82 -11.01 7.26
CA LYS A 145 -15.78 -11.54 8.13
C LYS A 145 -15.89 -11.00 9.55
N ASN A 146 -15.57 -11.86 10.51
CA ASN A 146 -15.34 -11.46 11.88
C ASN A 146 -13.84 -11.30 12.14
N VAL A 147 -13.49 -10.40 13.05
CA VAL A 147 -12.12 -10.27 13.53
C VAL A 147 -11.81 -11.51 14.39
N PRO A 148 -10.68 -12.19 14.17
CA PRO A 148 -10.30 -13.35 14.98
C PRO A 148 -10.30 -13.03 16.47
N LYS A 149 -10.92 -13.88 17.28
CA LYS A 149 -11.02 -13.75 18.74
C LYS A 149 -9.64 -13.75 19.38
N ASP A 150 -8.77 -14.65 18.94
CA ASP A 150 -7.45 -14.86 19.49
C ASP A 150 -6.46 -15.33 18.42
N LYS A 151 -5.21 -15.56 18.85
CA LYS A 151 -4.11 -16.01 17.98
C LYS A 151 -4.37 -17.41 17.39
N GLN A 152 -5.13 -18.27 18.06
CA GLN A 152 -5.43 -19.61 17.57
C GLN A 152 -6.47 -19.56 16.45
N GLU A 153 -7.51 -18.75 16.60
CA GLU A 153 -8.47 -18.51 15.53
C GLU A 153 -7.78 -17.83 14.33
N GLN A 154 -6.89 -16.86 14.59
CA GLN A 154 -6.09 -16.22 13.55
C GLN A 154 -5.23 -17.24 12.79
N TYR A 155 -4.58 -18.18 13.49
CA TYR A 155 -3.82 -19.27 12.86
C TYR A 155 -4.70 -20.09 11.91
N ASN A 156 -5.88 -20.51 12.39
CA ASN A 156 -6.79 -21.34 11.61
C ASN A 156 -7.31 -20.60 10.36
N GLU A 157 -7.64 -19.32 10.49
CA GLU A 157 -8.07 -18.48 9.35
C GLU A 157 -6.96 -18.29 8.32
N TRP A 158 -5.70 -18.13 8.76
CA TRP A 158 -4.55 -18.09 7.85
C TRP A 158 -4.30 -19.43 7.17
N LYS A 159 -4.47 -20.57 7.87
CA LYS A 159 -4.39 -21.91 7.28
C LYS A 159 -5.41 -22.08 6.16
N LYS A 160 -6.69 -21.75 6.42
CA LYS A 160 -7.76 -21.80 5.41
C LYS A 160 -7.48 -20.87 4.25
N PHE A 161 -7.00 -19.65 4.52
CA PHE A 161 -6.65 -18.69 3.47
C PHE A 161 -5.51 -19.20 2.58
N ILE A 162 -4.45 -19.78 3.17
CA ILE A 162 -3.34 -20.37 2.41
C ILE A 162 -3.84 -21.54 1.56
N LYS A 163 -4.63 -22.45 2.13
CA LYS A 163 -5.25 -23.57 1.41
C LYS A 163 -6.10 -23.08 0.24
N TYR A 164 -6.94 -22.08 0.44
CA TYR A 164 -7.73 -21.45 -0.63
C TYR A 164 -6.83 -20.95 -1.76
N ASN A 165 -5.74 -20.23 -1.46
CA ASN A 165 -4.82 -19.74 -2.50
C ASN A 165 -4.10 -20.88 -3.23
N ILE A 166 -3.75 -21.98 -2.55
CA ILE A 166 -3.15 -23.17 -3.20
C ILE A 166 -4.15 -23.79 -4.18
N LEU A 167 -5.41 -23.95 -3.77
CA LEU A 167 -6.46 -24.47 -4.65
C LEU A 167 -6.70 -23.55 -5.86
N GLN A 168 -6.71 -22.22 -5.65
CA GLN A 168 -6.81 -21.25 -6.74
C GLN A 168 -5.65 -21.36 -7.73
N GLU A 169 -4.43 -21.56 -7.25
CA GLU A 169 -3.28 -21.73 -8.15
C GLU A 169 -3.33 -23.07 -8.91
N ILE A 170 -3.74 -24.16 -8.26
CA ILE A 170 -3.98 -25.45 -8.94
C ILE A 170 -5.01 -25.27 -10.06
N GLU A 171 -6.11 -24.55 -9.78
CA GLU A 171 -7.16 -24.30 -10.78
C GLU A 171 -6.66 -23.41 -11.93
N SER A 172 -5.84 -22.41 -11.63
CA SER A 172 -5.10 -21.61 -12.62
C SER A 172 -4.23 -22.48 -13.53
N MET A 173 -3.53 -23.48 -12.97
CA MET A 173 -2.73 -24.43 -13.76
C MET A 173 -3.62 -25.32 -14.64
N ASN A 174 -4.71 -25.85 -14.10
CA ASN A 174 -5.68 -26.67 -14.87
C ASN A 174 -6.24 -25.88 -16.06
N SER A 175 -6.71 -24.67 -15.82
CA SER A 175 -7.24 -23.77 -16.86
C SER A 175 -6.19 -23.47 -17.95
N LYS A 176 -4.92 -23.28 -17.58
CA LYS A 176 -3.81 -23.07 -18.54
C LYS A 176 -3.55 -24.31 -19.39
N GLU A 177 -3.56 -25.49 -18.79
CA GLU A 177 -3.37 -26.76 -19.50
C GLU A 177 -4.52 -27.04 -20.48
N GLU A 178 -5.77 -26.80 -20.07
CA GLU A 178 -6.95 -26.95 -20.93
C GLU A 178 -6.89 -25.99 -22.14
N ALA A 179 -6.58 -24.71 -21.91
CA ALA A 179 -6.42 -23.74 -22.98
C ALA A 179 -5.28 -24.10 -23.95
N GLN A 180 -4.18 -24.70 -23.47
CA GLN A 180 -3.11 -25.21 -24.33
C GLN A 180 -3.55 -26.41 -25.17
N LYS A 181 -4.36 -27.30 -24.58
CA LYS A 181 -4.93 -28.45 -25.27
C LYS A 181 -5.87 -28.01 -26.40
N GLU A 182 -6.79 -27.08 -26.14
CA GLU A 182 -7.69 -26.53 -27.16
C GLU A 182 -6.94 -25.88 -28.33
N LYS A 183 -5.87 -25.13 -28.03
CA LYS A 183 -4.99 -24.55 -29.06
C LYS A 183 -4.32 -25.63 -29.90
N LYS A 184 -3.85 -26.71 -29.26
CA LYS A 184 -3.23 -27.83 -29.95
C LYS A 184 -4.22 -28.58 -30.84
N ASP A 185 -5.42 -28.85 -30.34
CA ASP A 185 -6.50 -29.48 -31.10
C ASP A 185 -6.90 -28.61 -32.30
N SER A 186 -6.90 -27.28 -32.14
CA SER A 186 -7.13 -26.33 -33.23
C SER A 186 -6.02 -26.36 -34.28
N VAL A 187 -4.74 -26.32 -33.87
CA VAL A 187 -3.58 -26.41 -34.76
C VAL A 187 -3.62 -27.71 -35.59
N GLN A 188 -3.97 -28.83 -34.95
CA GLN A 188 -4.14 -30.12 -35.62
C GLN A 188 -5.33 -30.10 -36.59
N LYS A 189 -6.48 -29.56 -36.18
CA LYS A 189 -7.68 -29.42 -37.02
C LYS A 189 -7.41 -28.61 -38.29
N PHE A 190 -6.65 -27.52 -38.18
CA PHE A 190 -6.29 -26.65 -39.30
C PHE A 190 -4.99 -27.08 -40.03
N LYS A 191 -4.41 -28.23 -39.68
CA LYS A 191 -3.15 -28.76 -40.26
C LYS A 191 -1.99 -27.75 -40.24
N LEU A 192 -1.95 -26.92 -39.21
CA LEU A 192 -0.89 -25.95 -39.00
C LEU A 192 0.33 -26.64 -38.37
N LYS A 193 1.52 -26.03 -38.49
CA LYS A 193 2.74 -26.56 -37.89
C LYS A 193 2.60 -26.60 -36.37
N ASP A 194 2.64 -27.79 -35.78
CA ASP A 194 2.59 -27.97 -34.33
C ASP A 194 3.90 -27.51 -33.69
N THR A 195 3.83 -26.44 -32.92
CA THR A 195 4.92 -25.91 -32.08
C THR A 195 4.55 -25.94 -30.60
N ILE A 196 3.39 -26.50 -30.22
CA ILE A 196 2.85 -26.46 -28.86
C ILE A 196 3.35 -27.68 -28.08
N LYS A 197 4.29 -27.44 -27.17
CA LYS A 197 4.68 -28.40 -26.13
C LYS A 197 3.67 -28.35 -24.99
N LEU A 198 2.95 -29.45 -24.80
CA LEU A 198 1.97 -29.62 -23.73
C LEU A 198 2.58 -30.54 -22.67
N GLU A 199 2.99 -29.98 -21.55
CA GLU A 199 3.50 -30.72 -20.38
C GLU A 199 2.38 -30.72 -19.34
N MET A 200 1.72 -31.87 -19.16
CA MET A 200 0.73 -32.03 -18.08
C MET A 200 1.44 -32.41 -16.79
N LEU A 201 1.25 -31.61 -15.75
CA LEU A 201 1.78 -31.93 -14.43
C LEU A 201 0.86 -32.95 -13.74
N SER A 202 1.44 -33.91 -13.02
CA SER A 202 0.64 -34.80 -12.16
C SER A 202 -0.04 -34.00 -11.03
N PRO A 203 -1.15 -34.49 -10.44
CA PRO A 203 -1.80 -33.81 -9.32
C PRO A 203 -0.85 -33.46 -8.18
N GLN A 204 0.08 -34.38 -7.85
CA GLN A 204 1.09 -34.15 -6.83
C GLN A 204 2.09 -33.06 -7.23
N GLN A 205 2.53 -33.04 -8.49
CA GLN A 205 3.43 -31.99 -8.98
C GLN A 205 2.75 -30.62 -8.99
N LYS A 206 1.47 -30.55 -9.37
CA LYS A 206 0.67 -29.32 -9.30
C LYS A 206 0.56 -28.84 -7.86
N MET A 207 0.24 -29.73 -6.93
CA MET A 207 0.14 -29.38 -5.51
C MET A 207 1.46 -28.84 -4.95
N THR A 208 2.59 -29.49 -5.22
CA THR A 208 3.90 -29.01 -4.79
C THR A 208 4.21 -27.63 -5.39
N LYS A 209 4.03 -27.48 -6.71
CA LYS A 209 4.32 -26.22 -7.40
C LYS A 209 3.42 -25.08 -6.92
N ALA A 210 2.12 -25.33 -6.77
CA ALA A 210 1.17 -24.35 -6.24
C ALA A 210 1.52 -23.95 -4.80
N THR A 211 1.91 -24.92 -3.96
CA THR A 211 2.34 -24.63 -2.58
C THR A 211 3.59 -23.74 -2.56
N ASP A 212 4.58 -24.03 -3.39
CA ASP A 212 5.80 -23.22 -3.50
C ASP A 212 5.51 -21.81 -4.04
N GLU A 213 4.65 -21.68 -5.04
CA GLU A 213 4.26 -20.38 -5.61
C GLU A 213 3.49 -19.53 -4.59
N VAL A 214 2.53 -20.12 -3.87
CA VAL A 214 1.78 -19.43 -2.80
C VAL A 214 2.71 -19.04 -1.65
N LYS A 215 3.67 -19.90 -1.29
CA LYS A 215 4.69 -19.59 -0.28
C LYS A 215 5.56 -18.39 -0.68
N ASP A 216 6.03 -18.36 -1.93
CA ASP A 216 6.79 -17.23 -2.48
C ASP A 216 5.94 -15.94 -2.47
N LEU A 217 4.67 -16.02 -2.88
CA LEU A 217 3.73 -14.89 -2.89
C LEU A 217 3.46 -14.32 -1.49
N VAL A 218 3.22 -15.20 -0.51
CA VAL A 218 2.99 -14.81 0.89
C VAL A 218 4.23 -14.12 1.46
N LYS A 219 5.42 -14.68 1.23
CA LYS A 219 6.70 -14.09 1.64
C LYS A 219 6.91 -12.71 1.01
N GLU A 220 6.63 -12.56 -0.28
CA GLU A 220 6.74 -11.27 -0.97
C GLU A 220 5.75 -10.24 -0.42
N THR A 221 4.53 -10.66 -0.10
CA THR A 221 3.51 -9.80 0.51
C THR A 221 3.98 -9.22 1.84
N PHE A 222 4.54 -10.04 2.73
CA PHE A 222 5.11 -9.55 3.99
C PHE A 222 6.37 -8.70 3.78
N THR A 223 7.21 -9.06 2.82
CA THR A 223 8.40 -8.24 2.48
C THR A 223 7.99 -6.84 2.03
N ARG A 224 7.02 -6.74 1.12
CA ARG A 224 6.47 -5.46 0.65
C ARG A 224 5.81 -4.68 1.78
N PHE A 225 5.08 -5.38 2.66
CA PHE A 225 4.49 -4.76 3.84
C PHE A 225 5.56 -4.11 4.73
N LYS A 226 6.64 -4.84 5.04
CA LYS A 226 7.73 -4.35 5.91
C LYS A 226 8.53 -3.21 5.28
N LYS A 227 8.60 -3.15 3.95
CA LYS A 227 9.22 -2.03 3.20
C LYS A 227 8.36 -0.76 3.20
N ARG A 228 7.04 -0.87 3.39
CA ARG A 228 6.13 0.28 3.44
C ARG A 228 6.52 1.19 4.60
N LYS A 229 6.58 2.50 4.38
CA LYS A 229 6.97 3.46 5.41
C LYS A 229 5.76 3.89 6.22
N LYS A 230 6.00 4.37 7.45
CA LYS A 230 4.94 5.01 8.25
C LYS A 230 4.26 6.14 7.46
N MET A 231 5.02 7.00 6.76
CA MET A 231 4.40 8.06 5.94
C MET A 231 3.41 7.53 4.87
N ASP A 232 3.62 6.32 4.33
CA ASP A 232 2.69 5.72 3.37
C ASP A 232 1.40 5.20 4.06
N TRP A 233 1.49 4.79 5.32
CA TRP A 233 0.32 4.45 6.14
C TRP A 233 -0.42 5.70 6.61
N PHE A 234 0.29 6.80 6.80
CA PHE A 234 -0.32 8.08 7.13
C PHE A 234 -1.23 8.58 6.00
N THR A 235 -0.91 8.33 4.72
CA THR A 235 -1.84 8.60 3.61
C THR A 235 -3.17 7.86 3.77
N VAL A 236 -3.13 6.57 4.16
CA VAL A 236 -4.36 5.79 4.41
C VAL A 236 -5.15 6.38 5.58
N TYR A 237 -4.45 6.78 6.64
CA TYR A 237 -5.07 7.42 7.79
C TYR A 237 -5.74 8.75 7.43
N MET A 238 -5.09 9.59 6.62
CA MET A 238 -5.67 10.85 6.15
C MET A 238 -6.84 10.64 5.19
N ASN A 239 -6.76 9.65 4.31
CA ASN A 239 -7.86 9.31 3.41
C ASN A 239 -9.07 8.79 4.15
N ALA A 240 -8.89 8.11 5.29
CA ALA A 240 -10.01 7.72 6.14
C ALA A 240 -10.83 8.94 6.61
N TYR A 241 -10.18 10.08 6.89
CA TYR A 241 -10.87 11.33 7.20
C TYR A 241 -11.51 11.95 5.94
N THR A 242 -10.75 12.10 4.85
CA THR A 242 -11.21 12.84 3.68
C THR A 242 -12.36 12.13 2.95
N GLU A 243 -12.31 10.80 2.83
CA GLU A 243 -13.33 10.03 2.10
C GLU A 243 -14.67 9.95 2.86
N VAL A 244 -14.67 10.14 4.19
CA VAL A 244 -15.90 10.25 4.98
C VAL A 244 -16.62 11.58 4.74
N PHE A 245 -15.89 12.64 4.34
CA PHE A 245 -16.53 13.88 3.88
C PHE A 245 -17.35 13.60 2.61
N ASP A 246 -16.72 13.04 1.58
CA ASP A 246 -17.38 12.59 0.35
C ASP A 246 -16.45 11.65 -0.46
N PRO A 247 -16.98 10.83 -1.40
CA PRO A 247 -16.20 9.82 -2.12
C PRO A 247 -15.19 10.36 -3.15
N HIS A 248 -15.15 11.68 -3.36
CA HIS A 248 -14.25 12.38 -4.29
C HIS A 248 -13.24 13.26 -3.56
N THR A 249 -13.28 13.32 -2.23
CA THR A 249 -12.35 14.11 -1.41
C THR A 249 -11.23 13.21 -0.89
N ASN A 250 -10.02 13.45 -1.39
CA ASN A 250 -8.84 12.62 -1.14
C ASN A 250 -7.63 13.45 -0.72
N TYR A 251 -6.82 12.90 0.18
CA TYR A 251 -5.48 13.36 0.46
C TYR A 251 -4.46 12.63 -0.44
N TYR A 252 -3.59 13.41 -1.08
CA TYR A 252 -2.47 12.89 -1.86
C TYR A 252 -1.15 13.15 -1.13
N SER A 253 -0.36 12.09 -0.94
CA SER A 253 1.05 12.27 -0.58
C SER A 253 1.80 12.97 -1.72
N PRO A 254 3.01 13.55 -1.47
CA PRO A 254 3.77 14.20 -2.53
C PRO A 254 4.00 13.31 -3.76
N LYS A 255 4.24 12.01 -3.53
CA LYS A 255 4.40 11.03 -4.61
C LYS A 255 3.08 10.79 -5.34
N ASP A 256 2.00 10.52 -4.62
CA ASP A 256 0.70 10.25 -5.25
C ASP A 256 0.20 11.47 -6.03
N LYS A 257 0.54 12.69 -5.57
CA LYS A 257 0.25 13.94 -6.26
C LYS A 257 1.04 14.06 -7.57
N GLU A 258 2.31 13.68 -7.57
CA GLU A 258 3.13 13.64 -8.79
C GLU A 258 2.58 12.65 -9.80
N ASP A 259 2.17 11.47 -9.34
CA ASP A 259 1.54 10.44 -10.18
C ASP A 259 0.21 10.93 -10.77
N PHE A 260 -0.64 11.55 -9.95
CA PHE A 260 -1.89 12.18 -10.41
C PHE A 260 -1.63 13.27 -11.46
N ASP A 261 -0.67 14.18 -11.21
CA ASP A 261 -0.35 15.25 -12.15
C ASP A 261 0.21 14.72 -13.47
N THR A 262 1.02 13.68 -13.40
CA THR A 262 1.54 12.98 -14.57
C THR A 262 0.42 12.39 -15.41
N GLN A 263 -0.51 11.69 -14.77
CA GLN A 263 -1.69 11.11 -15.43
C GLN A 263 -2.57 12.21 -16.05
N PHE A 264 -2.84 13.28 -15.30
CA PHE A 264 -3.67 14.39 -15.77
C PHE A 264 -3.04 15.15 -16.94
N LYS A 265 -1.73 15.42 -16.88
CA LYS A 265 -1.00 16.12 -17.96
C LYS A 265 -0.74 15.22 -19.17
N GLY A 266 -0.83 13.90 -19.03
CA GLY A 266 -0.49 12.92 -20.07
C GLY A 266 0.99 12.97 -20.49
N LYS A 267 1.87 13.51 -19.63
CA LYS A 267 3.29 13.70 -19.92
C LYS A 267 4.12 13.08 -18.80
N VAL A 268 4.81 12.00 -19.13
CA VAL A 268 5.79 11.35 -18.25
C VAL A 268 7.19 11.83 -18.64
N ILE A 269 7.95 12.37 -17.68
CA ILE A 269 9.37 12.63 -17.87
C ILE A 269 10.13 11.41 -17.37
N GLY A 270 10.79 10.68 -18.27
CA GLY A 270 11.55 9.49 -17.89
C GLY A 270 12.27 8.86 -19.07
N ILE A 271 12.89 7.70 -18.83
CA ILE A 271 13.59 6.93 -19.87
C ILE A 271 12.62 6.21 -20.82
N GLY A 272 11.34 6.14 -20.47
CA GLY A 272 10.29 5.45 -21.23
C GLY A 272 10.41 3.93 -21.17
N ALA A 273 10.63 3.39 -19.96
CA ALA A 273 10.62 1.96 -19.69
C ALA A 273 9.67 1.69 -18.53
N ILE A 274 8.87 0.63 -18.65
CA ILE A 274 8.04 0.14 -17.53
C ILE A 274 8.98 -0.59 -16.56
N ILE A 275 8.92 -0.26 -15.27
CA ILE A 275 9.71 -0.96 -14.24
C ILE A 275 8.83 -2.02 -13.60
N GLN A 276 9.36 -3.24 -13.49
CA GLN A 276 8.67 -4.36 -12.85
C GLN A 276 9.51 -4.87 -11.68
N GLU A 277 8.89 -5.08 -10.52
CA GLU A 277 9.53 -5.78 -9.40
C GLU A 277 9.20 -7.28 -9.50
N LYS A 278 10.23 -8.13 -9.45
CA LYS A 278 10.07 -9.59 -9.39
C LYS A 278 11.06 -10.17 -8.39
N LYS A 279 10.57 -10.89 -7.39
CA LYS A 279 11.38 -11.50 -6.33
C LYS A 279 12.34 -10.48 -5.68
N GLY A 280 11.84 -9.28 -5.40
CA GLY A 280 12.59 -8.19 -4.75
C GLY A 280 13.67 -7.52 -5.61
N ASN A 281 13.72 -7.80 -6.91
CA ASN A 281 14.63 -7.16 -7.85
C ASN A 281 13.84 -6.36 -8.88
N LEU A 282 14.40 -5.24 -9.36
CA LEU A 282 13.79 -4.42 -10.40
C LEU A 282 14.28 -4.84 -11.78
N PHE A 283 13.35 -5.00 -12.72
CA PHE A 283 13.60 -5.35 -14.11
C PHE A 283 12.95 -4.32 -15.05
N LEU A 284 13.55 -4.16 -16.23
CA LEU A 284 12.93 -3.41 -17.32
C LEU A 284 11.88 -4.29 -17.99
N GLY A 285 10.64 -3.84 -17.99
CA GLY A 285 9.58 -4.36 -18.84
C GLY A 285 9.66 -3.75 -20.24
N ALA A 286 8.50 -3.69 -20.91
CA ALA A 286 8.39 -3.13 -22.25
C ALA A 286 8.92 -1.69 -22.33
N LEU A 287 9.73 -1.44 -23.37
CA LEU A 287 10.25 -0.11 -23.69
C LEU A 287 9.28 0.63 -24.60
N THR A 288 9.01 1.89 -24.27
CA THR A 288 8.16 2.76 -25.11
C THR A 288 8.89 3.11 -26.38
N ILE A 289 8.29 2.78 -27.53
CA ILE A 289 8.87 3.04 -28.85
C ILE A 289 9.11 4.54 -29.01
N GLY A 290 10.32 4.91 -29.46
CA GLY A 290 10.73 6.30 -29.64
C GLY A 290 11.17 7.04 -28.38
N ALA A 291 11.05 6.41 -27.20
CA ALA A 291 11.58 6.97 -25.95
C ALA A 291 13.10 6.80 -25.82
N PRO A 292 13.77 7.51 -24.90
CA PRO A 292 15.22 7.47 -24.75
C PRO A 292 15.82 6.07 -24.57
N ALA A 293 15.21 5.21 -23.73
CA ALA A 293 15.69 3.85 -23.50
C ALA A 293 15.68 3.02 -24.79
N TRP A 294 14.56 3.06 -25.53
CA TRP A 294 14.40 2.38 -26.81
C TRP A 294 15.38 2.91 -27.87
N LYS A 295 15.52 4.24 -27.97
CA LYS A 295 16.45 4.90 -28.91
C LYS A 295 17.91 4.55 -28.64
N SER A 296 18.27 4.34 -27.38
CA SER A 296 19.65 4.04 -27.00
C SER A 296 20.14 2.69 -27.53
N LYS A 297 19.23 1.72 -27.73
CA LYS A 297 19.54 0.31 -28.04
C LYS A 297 20.51 -0.39 -27.06
N LYS A 298 20.77 0.24 -25.90
CA LYS A 298 21.65 -0.30 -24.84
C LYS A 298 20.88 -1.06 -23.77
N LEU A 299 19.58 -0.85 -23.72
CA LEU A 299 18.66 -1.44 -22.75
C LEU A 299 17.66 -2.31 -23.50
N SER A 300 17.33 -3.46 -22.93
CA SER A 300 16.35 -4.40 -23.46
C SER A 300 15.32 -4.78 -22.38
N GLU A 301 14.17 -5.25 -22.84
CA GLU A 301 13.18 -5.86 -21.94
C GLU A 301 13.79 -7.12 -21.28
N GLY A 302 13.58 -7.25 -19.97
CA GLY A 302 14.15 -8.29 -19.12
C GLY A 302 15.45 -7.90 -18.42
N ASP A 303 16.07 -6.76 -18.75
CA ASP A 303 17.29 -6.31 -18.10
C ASP A 303 17.05 -6.02 -16.61
N LYS A 304 17.97 -6.50 -15.75
CA LYS A 304 17.94 -6.26 -14.31
C LYS A 304 18.58 -4.91 -13.99
N ILE A 305 17.87 -4.06 -13.26
CA ILE A 305 18.42 -2.81 -12.73
C ILE A 305 19.19 -3.14 -11.45
N LEU A 306 20.48 -2.79 -11.43
CA LEU A 306 21.35 -3.01 -10.27
C LEU A 306 21.57 -1.74 -9.46
N LYS A 307 21.74 -0.61 -10.14
CA LYS A 307 22.02 0.69 -9.51
C LYS A 307 21.39 1.82 -10.33
N VAL A 308 21.02 2.89 -9.64
CA VAL A 308 20.51 4.11 -10.26
C VAL A 308 21.35 5.29 -9.79
N ARG A 309 21.72 6.16 -10.74
CA ARG A 309 22.44 7.40 -10.47
C ARG A 309 21.53 8.58 -10.82
N SER A 310 21.16 9.35 -9.82
CA SER A 310 20.24 10.49 -9.98
C SER A 310 20.89 11.70 -10.65
N LYS A 311 22.18 11.95 -10.37
CA LYS A 311 22.95 13.06 -10.97
C LYS A 311 24.32 12.59 -11.44
N PRO A 312 24.91 13.17 -12.50
CA PRO A 312 26.22 12.75 -13.03
C PRO A 312 27.34 12.65 -11.99
N ASN A 313 27.30 13.54 -10.97
CA ASN A 313 28.33 13.69 -9.94
C ASN A 313 27.98 12.98 -8.61
N GLU A 314 26.87 12.24 -8.55
CA GLU A 314 26.49 11.46 -7.38
C GLU A 314 26.83 9.98 -7.59
N ASP A 315 27.14 9.28 -6.51
CA ASP A 315 27.35 7.84 -6.57
C ASP A 315 26.06 7.11 -6.96
N ALA A 316 26.23 5.99 -7.68
CA ALA A 316 25.10 5.16 -8.02
C ALA A 316 24.61 4.41 -6.77
N VAL A 317 23.33 4.57 -6.47
CA VAL A 317 22.68 3.94 -5.31
C VAL A 317 22.13 2.58 -5.75
N ASN A 318 22.31 1.55 -4.92
CA ASN A 318 21.71 0.24 -5.16
C ASN A 318 20.19 0.36 -5.07
N VAL A 319 19.49 -0.27 -6.01
CA VAL A 319 18.02 -0.36 -6.02
C VAL A 319 17.51 -1.52 -5.19
#